data_AF-A0A7X7FXH4-F1
#
_entry.id   AF-A0A7X7FXH4-F1
#
_cell.length_a   1.000
_cell.length_b   1.000
_cell.length_c   1.000
_cell.angle_alpha   90.00
_cell.angle_beta   90.00
_cell.angle_gamma   90.00
#
_symmetry.space_group_name_H-M   'P 1'
#
loop_
_entity.id
_entity.type
_entity.pdbx_description
1 polymer ?
#
loop_
_entity_poly.entity_id
_entity_poly.type
_entity_poly.pdbx_seq_one_letter_code
_entity_poly.pdbx_strand_id
1 'polypeptide(L)'
;FLPIEYKAEEGAEVFLVDNNGQKLGEGVIEKILIKKNKTNVARVKATTLSGEDLIKARGFILKSNYPKPIDFKPAKEVESETYVCHCEDVSIESLLQTIGKRSFISTDELKHITRLGMGPCRGKRCIPRAKQILRGYSIEVTGDSTPRAPLSNQVTLGDLYNSKAKETFVFSANDNVKKESVDILIAGGGIAGSALFRYFAEAGKQCLLVNFDRGASWRNIGGGRPTFSNPDISDIAKHNLEIFKEIQKVYNIDYKPTRYVNLVHDEATYRALDASRAWSDAYMVDRKDFQKEVSPLWNPGLTTYSHALIANDCWQATPGRTIEFVRAKGLDKGGMIMEDCQLLNVKKQGDKYYVLVQTHTKQYIEYNCNHFVNALGYNAEKFAKMLGIETGSYPVKHQAFITRRMPFLGKNGDALDMVIDRRHYKGFSAVYGQQFLKTGQIIGCASPGCDPNETRQNLKYNSKDFLEIVSEVFSEWIPNLSSIGFHAVWSGYYTEPRYIVDPENGLLIGLRGHGFMLGQYLAKLYVDKYLGNKVPSYMKDLELKGKGLSETAFK
;
A
#
# COMPACT_ATOMS: atom_id res chain seq x y z
N PHE A 1 41.27 17.62 49.49
CA PHE A 1 41.15 16.79 48.27
C PHE A 1 40.53 17.65 47.19
N LEU A 2 41.13 17.73 46.02
CA LEU A 2 40.69 18.58 44.92
C LEU A 2 40.60 17.75 43.63
N PRO A 3 39.58 17.94 42.78
CA PRO A 3 39.48 17.23 41.50
C PRO A 3 40.66 17.61 40.59
N ILE A 4 41.10 16.66 39.76
CA ILE A 4 42.17 16.89 38.78
C ILE A 4 41.74 16.39 37.40
N GLU A 5 41.71 17.32 36.44
CA GLU A 5 41.26 17.07 35.05
C GLU A 5 42.42 17.09 34.04
N TYR A 6 43.64 17.30 34.50
CA TYR A 6 44.86 17.32 33.70
C TYR A 6 45.94 16.42 34.33
N LYS A 7 47.04 16.16 33.60
CA LYS A 7 48.13 15.31 34.10
C LYS A 7 48.99 16.06 35.13
N ALA A 8 49.13 15.50 36.33
CA ALA A 8 50.09 15.94 37.35
C ALA A 8 50.70 14.71 38.04
N GLU A 9 51.80 14.92 38.77
CA GLU A 9 52.54 13.87 39.46
C GLU A 9 52.51 14.09 40.98
N GLU A 10 52.57 12.99 41.74
CA GLU A 10 52.74 13.06 43.20
C GLU A 10 54.10 13.69 43.51
N GLY A 11 54.14 14.59 44.49
CA GLY A 11 55.31 15.40 44.83
C GLY A 11 55.40 16.76 44.11
N ALA A 12 54.54 17.03 43.12
CA ALA A 12 54.60 18.30 42.38
C ALA A 12 54.13 19.50 43.21
N GLU A 13 54.83 20.62 43.08
CA GLU A 13 54.46 21.90 43.70
C GLU A 13 53.31 22.58 42.95
N VAL A 14 52.34 23.08 43.70
CA VAL A 14 51.13 23.70 43.17
C VAL A 14 50.83 25.02 43.88
N PHE A 15 50.21 25.94 43.17
CA PHE A 15 49.48 27.05 43.76
C PHE A 15 48.05 26.58 44.05
N LEU A 16 47.57 26.82 45.27
CA LEU A 16 46.16 26.70 45.61
C LEU A 16 45.43 27.95 45.11
N VAL A 17 44.30 27.77 44.43
CA VAL A 17 43.58 28.86 43.75
C VAL A 17 42.10 28.91 44.10
N ASP A 18 41.50 30.10 43.97
CA ASP A 18 40.06 30.32 44.06
C ASP A 18 39.33 29.96 42.74
N ASN A 19 38.02 30.23 42.67
CA ASN A 19 37.23 30.01 41.44
C ASN A 19 37.65 30.88 40.25
N ASN A 20 38.39 31.96 40.48
CA ASN A 20 38.88 32.88 39.45
C ASN A 20 40.34 32.58 39.06
N GLY A 21 40.93 31.51 39.62
CA GLY A 21 42.32 31.14 39.38
C GLY A 21 43.34 32.01 40.12
N GLN A 22 42.92 32.84 41.09
CA GLN A 22 43.84 33.69 41.87
C GLN A 22 44.62 32.86 42.89
N LYS A 23 45.91 33.16 43.06
CA LYS A 23 46.77 32.47 44.04
C LYS A 23 46.35 32.79 45.47
N LEU A 24 45.92 31.77 46.20
CA LEU A 24 45.59 31.85 47.62
C LEU A 24 46.72 31.35 48.51
N GLY A 25 47.51 30.37 48.02
CA GLY A 25 48.61 29.78 48.76
C GLY A 25 49.36 28.75 47.94
N GLU A 26 50.22 27.99 48.60
CA GLU A 26 51.06 26.96 48.00
C GLU A 26 50.80 25.60 48.65
N GLY A 27 51.10 24.55 47.92
CA GLY A 27 51.00 23.19 48.41
C GLY A 27 51.75 22.19 47.54
N VAL A 28 51.70 20.94 47.97
CA VAL A 28 52.31 19.80 47.27
C VAL A 28 51.27 18.71 47.10
N ILE A 29 51.23 18.09 45.92
CA ILE A 29 50.36 16.94 45.67
C ILE A 29 50.93 15.74 46.43
N GLU A 30 50.26 15.27 47.47
CA GLU A 30 50.72 14.09 48.22
C GLU A 30 50.32 12.78 47.56
N LYS A 31 49.13 12.75 46.94
CA LYS A 31 48.58 11.52 46.38
C LYS A 31 47.55 11.82 45.29
N ILE A 32 47.53 11.02 44.23
CA ILE A 32 46.51 11.09 43.18
C ILE A 32 45.68 9.81 43.20
N LEU A 33 44.38 9.96 43.49
CA LEU A 33 43.42 8.88 43.47
C LEU A 33 42.81 8.78 42.07
N ILE A 34 43.29 7.82 41.29
CA ILE A 34 42.77 7.54 39.95
C ILE A 34 41.46 6.76 40.05
N LYS A 35 40.38 7.27 39.45
CA LYS A 35 39.06 6.62 39.46
C LYS A 35 38.70 6.10 38.06
N LYS A 36 37.98 4.96 38.01
CA LYS A 36 37.53 4.33 36.75
C LYS A 36 36.64 5.24 35.89
N ASN A 37 35.90 6.17 36.50
CA ASN A 37 35.07 7.16 35.81
C ASN A 37 35.84 8.41 35.31
N LYS A 38 37.17 8.40 35.38
CA LYS A 38 38.08 9.48 34.99
C LYS A 38 37.98 10.77 35.81
N THR A 39 37.19 10.81 36.88
CA THR A 39 37.15 11.92 37.86
C THR A 39 38.24 11.70 38.93
N ASN A 40 39.49 11.92 38.55
CA ASN A 40 40.62 11.75 39.46
C ASN A 40 40.59 12.82 40.55
N VAL A 41 41.13 12.49 41.73
CA VAL A 41 41.16 13.41 42.87
C VAL A 41 42.57 13.46 43.44
N ALA A 42 43.14 14.66 43.55
CA ALA A 42 44.42 14.91 44.20
C ALA A 42 44.22 15.23 45.69
N ARG A 43 45.00 14.58 46.56
CA ARG A 43 45.22 15.04 47.94
C ARG A 43 46.37 16.02 47.91
N VAL A 44 46.07 17.30 48.09
CA VAL A 44 47.07 18.37 48.14
C VAL A 44 47.27 18.78 49.59
N LYS A 45 48.51 18.75 50.06
CA LYS A 45 48.91 19.31 51.36
C LYS A 45 49.27 20.78 51.16
N ALA A 46 48.49 21.66 51.77
CA ALA A 46 48.82 23.08 51.81
C ALA A 46 50.07 23.31 52.68
N THR A 47 50.98 24.15 52.21
CA THR A 47 52.20 24.54 52.95
C THR A 47 52.11 25.94 53.52
N THR A 48 51.40 26.85 52.84
CA THR A 48 51.27 28.26 53.25
C THR A 48 49.85 28.70 53.60
N LEU A 49 48.87 27.79 53.45
CA LEU A 49 47.45 28.04 53.75
C LEU A 49 47.01 27.16 54.93
N SER A 50 46.34 27.74 55.93
CA SER A 50 45.94 27.01 57.15
C SER A 50 44.59 27.50 57.70
N GLY A 51 44.00 26.76 58.65
CA GLY A 51 42.75 27.14 59.31
C GLY A 51 41.57 27.26 58.34
N GLU A 52 40.69 28.24 58.57
CA GLU A 52 39.49 28.49 57.76
C GLU A 52 39.83 28.92 56.32
N ASP A 53 41.03 29.45 56.06
CA ASP A 53 41.44 29.87 54.72
C ASP A 53 41.58 28.70 53.75
N LEU A 54 41.78 27.47 54.24
CA LEU A 54 41.74 26.26 53.41
C LEU A 54 40.38 26.09 52.71
N ILE A 55 39.31 26.60 53.29
CA ILE A 55 37.95 26.53 52.73
C ILE A 55 37.82 27.47 51.51
N LYS A 56 38.71 28.45 51.34
CA LYS A 56 38.70 29.36 50.18
C LYS A 56 39.33 28.72 48.94
N ALA A 57 40.19 27.72 49.10
CA ALA A 57 40.76 26.98 47.98
C ALA A 57 39.68 26.17 47.26
N ARG A 58 39.55 26.38 45.95
CA ARG A 58 38.59 25.70 45.07
C ARG A 58 39.26 24.80 44.05
N GLY A 59 40.55 25.02 43.80
CA GLY A 59 41.37 24.18 42.94
C GLY A 59 42.86 24.38 43.20
N PHE A 60 43.68 23.80 42.34
CA PHE A 60 45.11 24.00 42.33
C PHE A 60 45.63 24.07 40.89
N ILE A 61 46.77 24.71 40.70
CA ILE A 61 47.48 24.79 39.41
C ILE A 61 48.94 24.45 39.67
N LEU A 62 49.56 23.60 38.84
CA LEU A 62 51.01 23.36 38.91
C LEU A 62 51.76 24.68 38.77
N LYS A 63 52.78 24.92 39.61
CA LYS A 63 53.52 26.19 39.57
C LYS A 63 54.09 26.49 38.18
N SER A 64 54.53 25.45 37.46
CA SER A 64 55.04 25.53 36.08
C SER A 64 54.02 26.02 35.06
N ASN A 65 52.72 25.84 35.33
CA ASN A 65 51.63 26.07 34.37
C ASN A 65 50.75 27.26 34.75
N TYR A 66 51.13 28.04 35.77
CA TYR A 66 50.34 29.20 36.16
C TYR A 66 50.37 30.26 35.05
N PRO A 67 49.21 30.71 34.53
CA PRO A 67 49.15 31.54 33.33
C PRO A 67 49.79 32.92 33.55
N LYS A 68 50.45 33.44 32.51
CA LYS A 68 50.90 34.84 32.45
C LYS A 68 49.73 35.76 32.08
N PRO A 69 49.77 37.06 32.46
CA PRO A 69 48.78 38.04 32.01
C PRO A 69 48.68 38.09 30.47
N ILE A 70 47.47 38.27 29.96
CA ILE A 70 47.20 38.40 28.51
C ILE A 70 47.75 39.74 28.01
N ASP A 71 48.51 39.71 26.92
CA ASP A 71 49.01 40.90 26.21
C ASP A 71 48.15 41.17 24.97
N PHE A 72 47.35 42.23 25.00
CA PHE A 72 46.49 42.62 23.87
C PHE A 72 47.27 43.49 22.87
N LYS A 73 47.28 43.09 21.59
CA LYS A 73 47.95 43.82 20.51
C LYS A 73 46.92 44.52 19.60
N PRO A 74 47.25 45.66 18.95
CA PRO A 74 46.36 46.35 18.02
C PRO A 74 46.01 45.47 16.81
N ALA A 75 44.74 45.49 16.38
CA ALA A 75 44.28 44.76 15.20
C ALA A 75 44.74 45.46 13.90
N LYS A 76 45.13 44.67 12.89
CA LYS A 76 45.38 45.14 11.52
C LYS A 76 44.12 44.96 10.68
N GLU A 77 43.79 45.92 9.83
CA GLU A 77 42.75 45.76 8.80
C GLU A 77 43.21 44.74 7.76
N VAL A 78 42.30 43.85 7.34
CA VAL A 78 42.53 42.81 6.33
C VAL A 78 41.38 42.89 5.33
N GLU A 79 41.69 43.05 4.04
CA GLU A 79 40.70 42.95 2.97
C GLU A 79 40.15 41.52 2.91
N SER A 80 38.82 41.39 2.89
CA SER A 80 38.15 40.09 2.80
C SER A 80 36.86 40.18 1.98
N GLU A 81 36.56 39.11 1.27
CA GLU A 81 35.33 39.00 0.49
C GLU A 81 34.10 39.02 1.39
N THR A 82 33.07 39.75 0.95
CA THR A 82 31.80 39.82 1.69
C THR A 82 30.79 38.82 1.14
N TYR A 83 30.38 37.88 2.00
CA TYR A 83 29.43 36.82 1.66
C TYR A 83 27.99 37.18 2.03
N VAL A 84 27.09 37.02 1.05
CA VAL A 84 25.65 37.13 1.25
C VAL A 84 25.07 35.80 1.76
N CYS A 85 25.57 34.66 1.26
CA CYS A 85 25.20 33.32 1.73
C CYS A 85 26.43 32.50 2.13
N HIS A 86 26.65 32.32 3.43
CA HIS A 86 27.74 31.48 3.95
C HIS A 86 27.49 29.97 3.83
N CYS A 87 26.27 29.55 3.50
CA CYS A 87 25.97 28.13 3.36
C CYS A 87 26.32 27.60 1.97
N GLU A 88 26.44 28.50 1.00
CA GLU A 88 26.61 28.19 -0.43
C GLU A 88 27.72 29.07 -1.03
N ASP A 89 28.51 29.73 -0.17
CA ASP A 89 29.63 30.61 -0.50
C ASP A 89 29.31 31.66 -1.59
N VAL A 90 28.14 32.29 -1.50
CA VAL A 90 27.71 33.34 -2.44
C VAL A 90 28.19 34.70 -1.97
N SER A 91 29.18 35.27 -2.66
CA SER A 91 29.69 36.63 -2.44
C SER A 91 28.80 37.71 -3.07
N ILE A 92 28.93 38.96 -2.62
CA ILE A 92 28.24 40.11 -3.24
C ILE A 92 28.63 40.23 -4.72
N GLU A 93 29.92 40.09 -5.03
CA GLU A 93 30.44 40.21 -6.39
C GLU A 93 29.84 39.17 -7.33
N SER A 94 29.85 37.89 -6.92
CA SER A 94 29.22 36.80 -7.67
C SER A 94 27.73 37.06 -7.90
N LEU A 95 27.03 37.59 -6.89
CA LEU A 95 25.62 37.94 -6.97
C LEU A 95 25.36 39.02 -8.03
N LEU A 96 26.13 40.11 -8.00
CA LEU A 96 26.01 41.22 -8.96
C LEU A 96 26.40 40.78 -10.38
N GLN A 97 27.49 40.03 -10.53
CA GLN A 97 27.91 39.49 -11.82
C GLN A 97 26.82 38.61 -12.43
N THR A 98 26.19 37.76 -11.62
CA THR A 98 25.15 36.83 -12.09
C THR A 98 23.84 37.54 -12.43
N ILE A 99 23.46 38.58 -11.69
CA ILE A 99 22.27 39.39 -11.99
C ILE A 99 22.49 40.26 -13.24
N GLY A 100 23.72 40.72 -13.47
CA GLY A 100 24.08 41.53 -14.62
C GLY A 100 23.40 42.91 -14.59
N LYS A 101 22.86 43.35 -15.74
CA LYS A 101 22.26 44.69 -15.91
C LYS A 101 20.78 44.79 -15.50
N ARG A 102 20.23 43.77 -14.82
CA ARG A 102 18.81 43.73 -14.47
C ARG A 102 18.52 44.68 -13.30
N SER A 103 17.40 45.39 -13.38
CA SER A 103 16.90 46.26 -12.31
C SER A 103 15.97 45.55 -11.32
N PHE A 104 15.55 44.32 -11.62
CA PHE A 104 14.77 43.48 -10.71
C PHE A 104 15.05 41.99 -10.91
N ILE A 105 14.81 41.20 -9.86
CA ILE A 105 14.93 39.73 -9.89
C ILE A 105 14.03 39.10 -8.83
N SER A 106 13.43 37.93 -9.11
CA SER A 106 12.65 37.22 -8.08
C SER A 106 13.55 36.43 -7.13
N THR A 107 13.10 36.22 -5.89
CA THR A 107 13.76 35.36 -4.91
C THR A 107 14.00 33.95 -5.44
N ASP A 108 13.06 33.40 -6.22
CA ASP A 108 13.21 32.06 -6.79
C ASP A 108 14.22 32.03 -7.93
N GLU A 109 14.27 33.05 -8.77
CA GLU A 109 15.30 33.15 -9.80
C GLU A 109 16.69 33.33 -9.18
N LEU A 110 16.83 34.19 -8.16
CA LEU A 110 18.07 34.40 -7.42
C LEU A 110 18.60 33.09 -6.84
N LYS A 111 17.72 32.26 -6.25
CA LYS A 111 18.05 30.92 -5.75
C LYS A 111 18.57 30.00 -6.85
N HIS A 112 17.93 29.98 -8.02
CA HIS A 112 18.29 29.05 -9.11
C HIS A 112 19.62 29.43 -9.76
N ILE A 113 19.88 30.73 -9.94
CA ILE A 113 21.06 31.18 -10.68
C ILE A 113 22.31 31.33 -9.80
N THR A 114 22.15 31.54 -8.49
CA THR A 114 23.29 31.73 -7.55
C THR A 114 23.39 30.68 -6.46
N ARG A 115 22.43 29.76 -6.35
CA ARG A 115 22.25 28.84 -5.20
C ARG A 115 22.00 29.56 -3.86
N LEU A 116 21.86 30.89 -3.85
CA LEU A 116 21.57 31.65 -2.64
C LEU A 116 20.26 31.16 -2.00
N GLY A 117 20.32 30.73 -0.74
CA GLY A 117 19.16 30.21 -0.01
C GLY A 117 18.89 28.71 -0.19
N MET A 118 19.77 27.97 -0.87
CA MET A 118 19.70 26.50 -0.97
C MET A 118 20.26 25.77 0.26
N GLY A 119 21.10 26.44 1.06
CA GLY A 119 21.73 25.85 2.23
C GLY A 119 20.79 25.56 3.41
N PRO A 120 21.31 25.08 4.55
CA PRO A 120 20.51 24.58 5.68
C PRO A 120 19.47 25.57 6.23
N CYS A 121 19.75 26.88 6.18
CA CYS A 121 18.81 27.90 6.62
C CYS A 121 17.67 28.19 5.63
N ARG A 122 17.69 27.57 4.44
CA ARG A 122 16.69 27.68 3.36
C ARG A 122 16.32 29.12 3.00
N GLY A 123 17.30 30.02 3.01
CA GLY A 123 17.12 31.43 2.66
C GLY A 123 16.72 32.35 3.81
N LYS A 124 16.42 31.82 5.01
CA LYS A 124 15.97 32.62 6.17
C LYS A 124 16.92 33.75 6.56
N ARG A 125 18.23 33.58 6.31
CA ARG A 125 19.26 34.59 6.61
C ARG A 125 19.71 35.37 5.37
N CYS A 126 20.07 34.68 4.29
CA CYS A 126 20.69 35.30 3.13
C CYS A 126 19.69 36.04 2.22
N ILE A 127 18.40 35.68 2.18
CA ILE A 127 17.41 36.37 1.33
C ILE A 127 17.10 37.79 1.86
N PRO A 128 16.79 38.00 3.15
CA PRO A 128 16.65 39.36 3.68
C PRO A 128 17.92 40.20 3.48
N ARG A 129 19.11 39.60 3.65
CA ARG A 129 20.40 40.25 3.41
C ARG A 129 20.58 40.64 1.94
N ALA A 130 20.28 39.73 1.02
CA ALA A 130 20.32 40.00 -0.42
C ALA A 130 19.37 41.13 -0.80
N LYS A 131 18.12 41.12 -0.30
CA LYS A 131 17.15 42.21 -0.47
C LYS A 131 17.70 43.55 -0.02
N GLN A 132 18.36 43.60 1.14
CA GLN A 132 18.94 44.83 1.67
C GLN A 132 20.13 45.33 0.84
N ILE A 133 21.07 44.44 0.50
CA ILE A 133 22.29 44.80 -0.24
C ILE A 133 21.94 45.22 -1.69
N LEU A 134 21.14 44.41 -2.40
CA LEU A 134 20.83 44.64 -3.81
C LEU A 134 20.02 45.92 -4.05
N ARG A 135 19.22 46.36 -3.06
CA ARG A 135 18.58 47.69 -3.09
C ARG A 135 19.61 48.82 -3.22
N GLY A 136 20.78 48.71 -2.59
CA GLY A 136 21.87 49.68 -2.72
C GLY A 136 22.47 49.76 -4.13
N TYR A 137 22.27 48.73 -4.95
CA TYR A 137 22.70 48.65 -6.35
C TYR A 137 21.56 48.94 -7.35
N SER A 138 20.42 49.47 -6.88
CA SER A 138 19.21 49.69 -7.69
C SER A 138 18.60 48.42 -8.30
N ILE A 139 18.74 47.28 -7.60
CA ILE A 139 18.17 46.00 -8.00
C ILE A 139 17.08 45.60 -7.00
N GLU A 140 15.83 45.54 -7.47
CA GLU A 140 14.70 45.11 -6.64
C GLU A 140 14.61 43.57 -6.58
N VAL A 141 14.55 43.00 -5.37
CA VAL A 141 14.34 41.56 -5.19
C VAL A 141 12.89 41.30 -4.78
N THR A 142 12.11 40.71 -5.69
CA THR A 142 10.67 40.43 -5.49
C THR A 142 10.41 39.03 -4.93
N GLY A 143 9.22 38.83 -4.34
CA GLY A 143 8.85 37.57 -3.67
C GLY A 143 9.59 37.34 -2.35
N ASP A 144 9.20 36.31 -1.61
CA ASP A 144 9.80 35.97 -0.31
C ASP A 144 10.47 34.60 -0.31
N SER A 145 11.37 34.39 0.64
CA SER A 145 11.81 33.03 0.94
C SER A 145 10.60 32.24 1.42
N THR A 146 10.37 31.07 0.83
CA THR A 146 9.47 30.04 1.33
C THR A 146 10.29 28.99 2.07
N PRO A 147 10.83 29.28 3.28
CA PRO A 147 11.51 28.27 4.06
C PRO A 147 10.46 27.24 4.45
N ARG A 148 10.35 26.16 3.66
CA ARG A 148 9.65 24.96 4.13
C ARG A 148 10.39 24.54 5.38
N ALA A 149 9.73 24.44 6.52
CA ALA A 149 10.36 23.87 7.71
C ALA A 149 10.73 22.42 7.38
N PRO A 150 12.02 22.05 7.23
CA PRO A 150 12.38 20.66 7.30
C PRO A 150 12.48 20.32 8.80
N LEU A 151 12.10 19.11 9.18
CA LEU A 151 12.65 18.50 10.38
C LEU A 151 14.17 18.76 10.35
N SER A 152 14.73 19.18 11.47
CA SER A 152 16.18 19.14 11.68
C SER A 152 16.62 17.69 11.47
N ASN A 153 16.92 17.32 10.23
CA ASN A 153 17.29 15.95 9.88
C ASN A 153 18.71 15.75 10.38
N GLN A 154 18.81 15.32 11.64
CA GLN A 154 20.06 14.90 12.28
C GLN A 154 20.47 13.47 11.88
N VAL A 155 19.73 12.84 10.98
CA VAL A 155 20.03 11.49 10.48
C VAL A 155 20.84 11.60 9.20
N THR A 156 21.94 10.85 9.14
CA THR A 156 22.78 10.71 7.95
C THR A 156 22.13 9.72 6.97
N LEU A 157 22.56 9.76 5.70
CA LEU A 157 22.17 8.74 4.73
C LEU A 157 22.55 7.33 5.21
N GLY A 158 23.67 7.21 5.94
CA GLY A 158 24.11 5.96 6.57
C GLY A 158 23.16 5.46 7.66
N ASP A 159 22.58 6.36 8.45
CA ASP A 159 21.62 5.99 9.50
C ASP A 159 20.31 5.43 8.90
N LEU A 160 19.96 5.86 7.68
CA LEU A 160 18.82 5.34 6.93
C LEU A 160 19.18 4.13 6.08
N TYR A 161 20.46 3.88 5.82
CA TYR A 161 20.93 2.72 5.08
C TYR A 161 21.02 1.49 6.00
N ASN A 162 19.93 0.74 6.09
CA ASN A 162 19.90 -0.53 6.79
C ASN A 162 19.44 -1.66 5.87
N SER A 163 20.37 -2.21 5.09
CA SER A 163 20.12 -3.33 4.15
C SER A 163 19.70 -4.64 4.84
N LYS A 164 19.82 -4.71 6.18
CA LYS A 164 19.44 -5.87 7.00
C LYS A 164 18.26 -5.57 7.93
N ALA A 165 17.61 -4.42 7.81
CA ALA A 165 16.46 -4.09 8.62
C ALA A 165 15.38 -5.17 8.44
N LYS A 166 15.03 -5.84 9.54
CA LYS A 166 13.87 -6.72 9.60
C LYS A 166 12.83 -6.04 10.47
N GLU A 167 11.56 -6.16 10.07
CA GLU A 167 10.44 -5.71 10.90
C GLU A 167 10.48 -6.49 12.23
N THR A 168 10.80 -5.79 13.31
CA THR A 168 10.87 -6.36 14.66
C THR A 168 9.63 -5.98 15.44
N PHE A 169 8.88 -7.00 15.87
CA PHE A 169 7.77 -6.83 16.80
C PHE A 169 8.35 -6.94 18.22
N VAL A 170 8.36 -5.82 18.95
CA VAL A 170 8.83 -5.75 20.33
C VAL A 170 7.60 -5.74 21.24
N PHE A 171 7.47 -6.79 22.04
CA PHE A 171 6.40 -6.92 23.03
C PHE A 171 6.95 -6.60 24.42
N SER A 172 6.13 -6.00 25.27
CA SER A 172 6.48 -5.80 26.68
C SER A 172 6.72 -7.17 27.33
N ALA A 173 7.66 -7.25 28.28
CA ALA A 173 7.89 -8.49 29.04
C ALA A 173 6.64 -8.97 29.80
N ASN A 174 5.68 -8.07 30.02
CA ASN A 174 4.40 -8.38 30.67
C ASN A 174 3.28 -8.75 29.67
N ASP A 175 3.47 -8.51 28.37
CA ASP A 175 2.54 -8.91 27.30
C ASP A 175 3.04 -10.21 26.66
N ASN A 176 2.70 -11.34 27.29
CA ASN A 176 3.04 -12.65 26.73
C ASN A 176 2.22 -12.90 25.47
N VAL A 177 2.88 -12.90 24.31
CA VAL A 177 2.30 -13.36 23.04
C VAL A 177 1.83 -14.80 23.23
N LYS A 178 0.51 -15.03 23.11
CA LYS A 178 -0.06 -16.36 23.26
C LYS A 178 0.46 -17.24 22.11
N LYS A 179 0.85 -18.48 22.41
CA LYS A 179 1.31 -19.44 21.41
C LYS A 179 0.29 -20.54 21.23
N GLU A 180 -0.09 -20.79 19.99
CA GLU A 180 -1.07 -21.82 19.63
C GLU A 180 -0.59 -22.65 18.44
N SER A 181 -1.24 -23.80 18.22
CA SER A 181 -0.92 -24.70 17.10
C SER A 181 -2.18 -25.00 16.31
N VAL A 182 -2.07 -25.01 14.99
CA VAL A 182 -3.14 -25.44 14.07
C VAL A 182 -2.49 -26.18 12.90
N ASP A 183 -3.19 -27.09 12.24
CA ASP A 183 -2.61 -27.81 11.10
C ASP A 183 -2.49 -26.87 9.88
N ILE A 184 -3.60 -26.24 9.51
CA ILE A 184 -3.71 -25.32 8.36
C ILE A 184 -4.14 -23.93 8.85
N LEU A 185 -3.36 -22.89 8.53
CA LEU A 185 -3.76 -21.50 8.76
C LEU A 185 -3.97 -20.79 7.42
N ILE A 186 -5.17 -20.24 7.22
CA ILE A 186 -5.57 -19.53 6.00
C ILE A 186 -5.73 -18.06 6.35
N ALA A 187 -5.00 -17.19 5.65
CA ALA A 187 -5.11 -15.75 5.80
C ALA A 187 -5.89 -15.14 4.62
N GLY A 188 -7.00 -14.45 4.91
CA GLY A 188 -7.84 -13.78 3.94
C GLY A 188 -9.20 -14.46 3.77
N GLY A 189 -10.27 -13.79 4.22
CA GLY A 189 -11.62 -14.33 4.27
C GLY A 189 -12.53 -13.96 3.10
N GLY A 190 -12.01 -13.51 1.95
CA GLY A 190 -12.84 -13.42 0.75
C GLY A 190 -13.32 -14.82 0.30
N ILE A 191 -14.28 -14.90 -0.62
CA ILE A 191 -13.99 -15.67 -1.85
C ILE A 191 -13.28 -17.03 -1.73
N ALA A 192 -12.06 -16.97 -2.25
CA ALA A 192 -11.11 -18.05 -2.35
C ALA A 192 -10.68 -18.59 -0.98
N GLY A 193 -10.33 -17.73 -0.02
CA GLY A 193 -9.90 -18.17 1.31
C GLY A 193 -11.02 -18.79 2.14
N SER A 194 -12.26 -18.32 1.98
CA SER A 194 -13.44 -18.95 2.58
C SER A 194 -13.69 -20.33 1.97
N ALA A 195 -13.52 -20.48 0.66
CA ALA A 195 -13.65 -21.77 -0.01
C ALA A 195 -12.52 -22.75 0.38
N LEU A 196 -11.28 -22.27 0.51
CA LEU A 196 -10.16 -23.06 1.04
C LEU A 196 -10.49 -23.56 2.45
N PHE A 197 -10.98 -22.67 3.32
CA PHE A 197 -11.39 -23.00 4.68
C PHE A 197 -12.43 -24.12 4.70
N ARG A 198 -13.48 -24.00 3.88
CA ARG A 198 -14.49 -25.04 3.69
C ARG A 198 -13.87 -26.38 3.28
N TYR A 199 -13.11 -26.42 2.19
CA TYR A 199 -12.61 -27.70 1.64
C TYR A 199 -11.56 -28.36 2.52
N PHE A 200 -10.70 -27.59 3.19
CA PHE A 200 -9.80 -28.16 4.20
C PHE A 200 -10.55 -28.77 5.38
N ALA A 201 -11.58 -28.09 5.89
CA ALA A 201 -12.41 -28.60 6.98
C ALA A 201 -13.21 -29.84 6.55
N GLU A 202 -13.80 -29.84 5.35
CA GLU A 202 -14.49 -31.01 4.76
C GLU A 202 -13.55 -32.22 4.59
N ALA A 203 -12.26 -31.98 4.35
CA ALA A 203 -11.22 -33.02 4.32
C ALA A 203 -10.71 -33.46 5.71
N GLY A 204 -11.35 -32.99 6.80
CA GLY A 204 -11.02 -33.35 8.18
C GLY A 204 -9.76 -32.68 8.73
N LYS A 205 -9.26 -31.62 8.07
CA LYS A 205 -8.10 -30.85 8.56
C LYS A 205 -8.52 -29.85 9.62
N GLN A 206 -7.72 -29.71 10.66
CA GLN A 206 -7.88 -28.65 11.66
C GLN A 206 -7.40 -27.33 11.06
N CYS A 207 -8.34 -26.48 10.65
CA CYS A 207 -8.03 -25.22 9.96
C CYS A 207 -8.52 -23.99 10.73
N LEU A 208 -7.71 -22.93 10.67
CA LEU A 208 -8.03 -21.60 11.17
C LEU A 208 -8.03 -20.60 10.00
N LEU A 209 -9.15 -19.92 9.79
CA LEU A 209 -9.25 -18.78 8.88
C LEU A 209 -9.14 -17.47 9.67
N VAL A 210 -8.16 -16.62 9.32
CA VAL A 210 -8.05 -15.26 9.85
C VAL A 210 -8.45 -14.24 8.79
N ASN A 211 -9.30 -13.28 9.16
CA ASN A 211 -9.76 -12.23 8.26
C ASN A 211 -9.83 -10.87 8.97
N PHE A 212 -9.44 -9.80 8.27
CA PHE A 212 -9.42 -8.43 8.81
C PHE A 212 -10.18 -7.43 7.94
N ASP A 213 -9.92 -7.41 6.63
CA ASP A 213 -10.60 -6.52 5.68
C ASP A 213 -11.74 -7.26 4.97
N ARG A 214 -12.60 -6.49 4.31
CA ARG A 214 -13.64 -6.96 3.39
C ARG A 214 -13.06 -7.28 2.00
N GLY A 215 -11.96 -6.64 1.60
CA GLY A 215 -11.28 -6.93 0.32
C GLY A 215 -12.16 -6.79 -0.93
N ALA A 216 -11.78 -7.46 -2.03
CA ALA A 216 -12.48 -7.36 -3.33
C ALA A 216 -13.82 -8.13 -3.35
N SER A 217 -13.94 -9.21 -2.58
CA SER A 217 -15.13 -10.06 -2.58
C SER A 217 -16.39 -9.38 -2.02
N TRP A 218 -16.24 -8.27 -1.30
CA TRP A 218 -17.36 -7.46 -0.81
C TRP A 218 -17.66 -6.23 -1.68
N ARG A 219 -16.88 -6.03 -2.76
CA ARG A 219 -16.95 -4.85 -3.63
C ARG A 219 -17.26 -5.20 -5.10
N ASN A 220 -17.42 -6.48 -5.42
CA ASN A 220 -17.73 -6.93 -6.78
C ASN A 220 -19.23 -6.76 -7.10
N ILE A 221 -19.57 -6.85 -8.38
CA ILE A 221 -20.93 -6.61 -8.88
C ILE A 221 -21.80 -7.88 -8.95
N GLY A 222 -21.35 -9.00 -8.39
CA GLY A 222 -22.16 -10.22 -8.19
C GLY A 222 -22.49 -11.04 -9.44
N GLY A 223 -21.85 -10.75 -10.59
CA GLY A 223 -22.07 -11.49 -11.85
C GLY A 223 -21.02 -12.59 -12.10
N GLY A 224 -21.40 -13.61 -12.86
CA GLY A 224 -20.51 -14.66 -13.33
C GLY A 224 -20.87 -15.15 -14.74
N ARG A 225 -19.86 -15.59 -15.49
CA ARG A 225 -20.00 -16.22 -16.80
C ARG A 225 -19.13 -17.47 -16.86
N PRO A 226 -19.57 -18.56 -17.48
CA PRO A 226 -18.78 -19.78 -17.61
C PRO A 226 -17.98 -19.84 -18.92
N THR A 227 -18.24 -18.94 -19.87
CA THR A 227 -17.57 -18.91 -21.17
C THR A 227 -16.48 -17.84 -21.24
N PHE A 228 -15.26 -18.29 -21.56
CA PHE A 228 -14.06 -17.48 -21.76
C PHE A 228 -13.39 -17.84 -23.10
N SER A 229 -12.47 -16.98 -23.56
CA SER A 229 -11.64 -17.29 -24.75
C SER A 229 -10.62 -18.40 -24.51
N ASN A 230 -10.31 -18.67 -23.24
CA ASN A 230 -9.44 -19.77 -22.82
C ASN A 230 -10.31 -20.96 -22.33
N PRO A 231 -10.15 -22.17 -22.89
CA PRO A 231 -10.95 -23.33 -22.53
C PRO A 231 -10.73 -23.78 -21.08
N ASP A 232 -9.51 -23.68 -20.55
CA ASP A 232 -9.21 -24.07 -19.16
C ASP A 232 -9.88 -23.13 -18.16
N ILE A 233 -9.91 -21.82 -18.46
CA ILE A 233 -10.65 -20.85 -17.63
C ILE A 233 -12.16 -21.14 -17.70
N SER A 234 -12.66 -21.51 -18.88
CA SER A 234 -14.08 -21.87 -19.05
C SER A 234 -14.44 -23.14 -18.28
N ASP A 235 -13.57 -24.15 -18.27
CA ASP A 235 -13.73 -25.36 -17.46
C ASP A 235 -13.85 -25.03 -15.96
N ILE A 236 -12.93 -24.19 -15.46
CA ILE A 236 -12.96 -23.72 -14.07
C ILE A 236 -14.29 -23.02 -13.75
N ALA A 237 -14.72 -22.13 -14.63
CA ALA A 237 -15.93 -21.32 -14.44
C ALA A 237 -17.21 -22.15 -14.50
N LYS A 238 -17.28 -23.17 -15.38
CA LYS A 238 -18.40 -24.12 -15.47
C LYS A 238 -18.54 -24.94 -14.19
N HIS A 239 -17.45 -25.51 -13.69
CA HIS A 239 -17.49 -26.24 -12.42
C HIS A 239 -17.83 -25.33 -11.24
N ASN A 240 -17.34 -24.09 -11.24
CA ASN A 240 -17.70 -23.12 -10.21
C ASN A 240 -19.19 -22.73 -10.28
N LEU A 241 -19.77 -22.59 -11.47
CA LEU A 241 -21.21 -22.37 -11.66
C LEU A 241 -22.06 -23.51 -11.05
N GLU A 242 -21.67 -24.77 -11.25
CA GLU A 242 -22.38 -25.89 -10.62
C GLU A 242 -22.37 -25.79 -9.09
N ILE A 243 -21.26 -25.34 -8.49
CA ILE A 243 -21.21 -25.07 -7.04
C ILE A 243 -22.26 -24.03 -6.63
N PHE A 244 -22.42 -22.94 -7.39
CA PHE A 244 -23.45 -21.93 -7.12
C PHE A 244 -24.87 -22.48 -7.21
N LYS A 245 -25.16 -23.32 -8.21
CA LYS A 245 -26.46 -24.00 -8.36
C LYS A 245 -26.74 -24.92 -7.16
N GLU A 246 -25.76 -25.71 -6.73
CA GLU A 246 -25.92 -26.58 -5.56
C GLU A 246 -26.13 -25.79 -4.27
N ILE A 247 -25.43 -24.67 -4.08
CA ILE A 247 -25.64 -23.79 -2.92
C ILE A 247 -27.08 -23.26 -2.93
N GLN A 248 -27.57 -22.76 -4.06
CA GLN A 248 -28.92 -22.19 -4.15
C GLN A 248 -30.02 -23.19 -3.75
N LYS A 249 -29.83 -24.49 -4.00
CA LYS A 249 -30.79 -25.54 -3.62
C LYS A 249 -31.00 -25.64 -2.11
N VAL A 250 -29.97 -25.34 -1.32
CA VAL A 250 -29.97 -25.54 0.14
C VAL A 250 -29.94 -24.22 0.93
N TYR A 251 -29.49 -23.14 0.31
CA TYR A 251 -29.40 -21.82 0.91
C TYR A 251 -29.57 -20.75 -0.16
N ASN A 252 -30.60 -19.91 -0.01
CA ASN A 252 -30.86 -18.86 -0.98
C ASN A 252 -29.70 -17.86 -1.01
N ILE A 253 -28.92 -17.81 -2.08
CA ILE A 253 -27.87 -16.81 -2.32
C ILE A 253 -28.33 -15.74 -3.32
N ASP A 254 -29.63 -15.68 -3.57
CA ASP A 254 -30.25 -14.89 -4.63
C ASP A 254 -29.65 -15.24 -6.02
N TYR A 255 -29.36 -16.52 -6.27
CA TYR A 255 -28.86 -16.99 -7.56
C TYR A 255 -29.94 -16.84 -8.64
N LYS A 256 -29.59 -16.19 -9.74
CA LYS A 256 -30.44 -16.04 -10.92
C LYS A 256 -29.64 -16.30 -12.20
N PRO A 257 -30.07 -17.25 -13.05
CA PRO A 257 -29.62 -17.30 -14.44
C PRO A 257 -29.97 -16.00 -15.18
N THR A 258 -29.05 -15.49 -15.97
CA THR A 258 -29.23 -14.29 -16.80
C THR A 258 -28.43 -14.46 -18.09
N ARG A 259 -28.47 -13.49 -18.99
CA ARG A 259 -27.70 -13.52 -20.24
C ARG A 259 -26.51 -12.57 -20.16
N TYR A 260 -25.53 -12.80 -21.01
CA TYR A 260 -24.39 -11.90 -21.19
C TYR A 260 -24.44 -11.30 -22.59
N VAL A 261 -24.72 -10.00 -22.66
CA VAL A 261 -24.88 -9.24 -23.90
C VAL A 261 -23.56 -8.53 -24.22
N ASN A 262 -22.81 -9.06 -25.17
CA ASN A 262 -21.54 -8.49 -25.63
C ASN A 262 -21.78 -7.62 -26.85
N LEU A 263 -21.64 -6.31 -26.70
CA LEU A 263 -21.89 -5.35 -27.78
C LEU A 263 -20.73 -5.31 -28.78
N VAL A 264 -21.07 -5.39 -30.07
CA VAL A 264 -20.11 -5.35 -31.18
C VAL A 264 -19.99 -3.91 -31.69
N HIS A 265 -18.81 -3.30 -31.49
CA HIS A 265 -18.53 -1.92 -31.89
C HIS A 265 -17.60 -1.81 -33.11
N ASP A 266 -16.96 -2.90 -33.53
CA ASP A 266 -16.13 -2.97 -34.72
C ASP A 266 -16.10 -4.38 -35.32
N GLU A 267 -15.48 -4.53 -36.50
CA GLU A 267 -15.42 -5.80 -37.21
C GLU A 267 -14.51 -6.83 -36.54
N ALA A 268 -13.47 -6.40 -35.83
CA ALA A 268 -12.59 -7.29 -35.08
C ALA A 268 -13.35 -7.97 -33.93
N THR A 269 -14.11 -7.18 -33.17
CA THR A 269 -14.99 -7.65 -32.10
C THR A 269 -16.08 -8.57 -32.64
N TYR A 270 -16.66 -8.24 -33.81
CA TYR A 270 -17.63 -9.11 -34.47
C TYR A 270 -17.04 -10.50 -34.72
N ARG A 271 -15.89 -10.57 -35.41
CA ARG A 271 -15.23 -11.84 -35.76
C ARG A 271 -14.86 -12.66 -34.51
N ALA A 272 -14.34 -12.01 -33.47
CA ALA A 272 -13.96 -12.67 -32.22
C ALA A 272 -15.18 -13.26 -31.48
N LEU A 273 -16.27 -12.50 -31.39
CA LEU A 273 -17.51 -12.96 -30.76
C LEU A 273 -18.22 -14.03 -31.60
N ASP A 274 -18.24 -13.88 -32.92
CA ASP A 274 -18.86 -14.85 -33.83
C ASP A 274 -18.16 -16.22 -33.76
N ALA A 275 -16.82 -16.22 -33.73
CA ALA A 275 -16.02 -17.43 -33.54
C ALA A 275 -16.33 -18.13 -32.21
N SER A 276 -16.60 -17.36 -31.14
CA SER A 276 -16.86 -17.91 -29.81
C SER A 276 -18.14 -18.75 -29.71
N ARG A 277 -19.06 -18.63 -30.67
CA ARG A 277 -20.27 -19.47 -30.76
C ARG A 277 -19.97 -20.95 -30.95
N ALA A 278 -18.80 -21.30 -31.47
CA ALA A 278 -18.43 -22.70 -31.69
C ALA A 278 -18.27 -23.50 -30.38
N TRP A 279 -18.12 -22.84 -29.23
CA TRP A 279 -17.95 -23.48 -27.92
C TRP A 279 -18.80 -22.84 -26.80
N SER A 280 -19.77 -21.98 -27.17
CA SER A 280 -20.67 -21.31 -26.23
C SER A 280 -22.12 -21.36 -26.69
N ASP A 281 -23.05 -21.46 -25.74
CA ASP A 281 -24.49 -21.32 -26.01
C ASP A 281 -24.82 -19.83 -26.18
N ALA A 282 -24.62 -19.34 -27.40
CA ALA A 282 -24.78 -17.95 -27.75
C ALA A 282 -25.30 -17.76 -29.18
N TYR A 283 -26.02 -16.67 -29.39
CA TYR A 283 -26.51 -16.26 -30.70
C TYR A 283 -26.21 -14.79 -30.96
N MET A 284 -26.07 -14.43 -32.24
CA MET A 284 -25.82 -13.05 -32.67
C MET A 284 -27.14 -12.36 -32.95
N VAL A 285 -27.26 -11.10 -32.54
CA VAL A 285 -28.44 -10.26 -32.71
C VAL A 285 -28.06 -8.99 -33.44
N ASP A 286 -28.78 -8.65 -34.52
CA ASP A 286 -28.65 -7.37 -35.22
C ASP A 286 -29.15 -6.20 -34.37
N ARG A 287 -28.55 -5.01 -34.56
CA ARG A 287 -28.98 -3.76 -33.89
C ARG A 287 -30.49 -3.51 -33.93
N LYS A 288 -31.14 -3.81 -35.07
CA LYS A 288 -32.60 -3.61 -35.25
C LYS A 288 -33.44 -4.37 -34.23
N ASP A 289 -32.90 -5.44 -33.65
CA ASP A 289 -33.59 -6.32 -32.72
C ASP A 289 -33.20 -6.07 -31.25
N PHE A 290 -32.36 -5.07 -30.94
CA PHE A 290 -31.95 -4.79 -29.56
C PHE A 290 -33.12 -4.42 -28.64
N GLN A 291 -34.13 -3.71 -29.15
CA GLN A 291 -35.34 -3.42 -28.37
C GLN A 291 -36.11 -4.69 -27.97
N LYS A 292 -36.06 -5.71 -28.82
CA LYS A 292 -36.71 -7.00 -28.60
C LYS A 292 -35.86 -7.95 -27.75
N GLU A 293 -34.55 -7.98 -27.98
CA GLU A 293 -33.66 -9.00 -27.43
C GLU A 293 -32.91 -8.57 -26.17
N VAL A 294 -32.71 -7.27 -25.94
CA VAL A 294 -31.96 -6.73 -24.80
C VAL A 294 -32.88 -6.00 -23.82
N SER A 295 -33.52 -4.92 -24.28
CA SER A 295 -34.38 -4.07 -23.45
C SER A 295 -35.43 -3.35 -24.31
N PRO A 296 -36.73 -3.35 -23.96
CA PRO A 296 -37.73 -2.56 -24.69
C PRO A 296 -37.45 -1.05 -24.65
N LEU A 297 -36.60 -0.59 -23.73
CA LEU A 297 -36.19 0.80 -23.57
C LEU A 297 -34.84 1.10 -24.24
N TRP A 298 -34.26 0.15 -24.97
CA TRP A 298 -33.03 0.37 -25.70
C TRP A 298 -33.17 1.51 -26.70
N ASN A 299 -32.16 2.37 -26.79
CA ASN A 299 -32.13 3.51 -27.69
C ASN A 299 -32.08 3.07 -29.17
N PRO A 300 -33.16 3.27 -29.96
CA PRO A 300 -33.17 2.86 -31.36
C PRO A 300 -32.26 3.71 -32.25
N GLY A 301 -31.91 4.93 -31.80
CA GLY A 301 -31.01 5.84 -32.53
C GLY A 301 -29.53 5.57 -32.30
N LEU A 302 -29.17 4.66 -31.38
CA LEU A 302 -27.77 4.38 -31.05
C LEU A 302 -27.11 3.51 -32.13
N THR A 303 -26.24 4.11 -32.94
CA THR A 303 -25.60 3.45 -34.08
C THR A 303 -24.22 2.86 -33.77
N THR A 304 -23.69 3.12 -32.57
CA THR A 304 -22.37 2.68 -32.09
C THR A 304 -22.13 1.18 -32.23
N TYR A 305 -23.19 0.36 -32.08
CA TYR A 305 -23.06 -1.10 -32.10
C TYR A 305 -23.82 -1.68 -33.28
N SER A 306 -23.14 -2.53 -34.06
CA SER A 306 -23.75 -3.20 -35.22
C SER A 306 -24.57 -4.42 -34.81
N HIS A 307 -24.06 -5.18 -33.83
CA HIS A 307 -24.63 -6.43 -33.34
C HIS A 307 -24.39 -6.61 -31.84
N ALA A 308 -25.00 -7.62 -31.25
CA ALA A 308 -24.68 -8.11 -29.92
C ALA A 308 -24.64 -9.63 -29.92
N LEU A 309 -23.60 -10.21 -29.33
CA LEU A 309 -23.58 -11.64 -29.02
C LEU A 309 -24.24 -11.85 -27.64
N ILE A 310 -25.33 -12.61 -27.60
CA ILE A 310 -26.05 -12.93 -26.37
C ILE A 310 -25.75 -14.38 -25.98
N ALA A 311 -25.08 -14.57 -24.84
CA ALA A 311 -24.83 -15.89 -24.25
C ALA A 311 -25.82 -16.19 -23.11
N ASN A 312 -26.33 -17.42 -23.04
CA ASN A 312 -27.43 -17.81 -22.13
C ASN A 312 -26.97 -18.31 -20.75
N ASP A 313 -25.68 -18.46 -20.53
CA ASP A 313 -25.08 -19.17 -19.40
C ASP A 313 -24.57 -18.24 -18.27
N CYS A 314 -24.87 -16.95 -18.37
CA CYS A 314 -24.52 -15.96 -17.35
C CYS A 314 -25.40 -16.11 -16.11
N TRP A 315 -24.96 -15.56 -14.99
CA TRP A 315 -25.71 -15.62 -13.75
C TRP A 315 -25.30 -14.48 -12.81
N GLN A 316 -26.17 -14.21 -11.84
CA GLN A 316 -25.89 -13.33 -10.70
C GLN A 316 -26.17 -14.04 -9.38
N ALA A 317 -25.45 -13.66 -8.33
CA ALA A 317 -25.69 -14.09 -6.95
C ALA A 317 -25.17 -13.03 -5.97
N THR A 318 -25.69 -13.02 -4.75
CA THR A 318 -25.28 -12.08 -3.69
C THR A 318 -23.97 -12.53 -3.02
N PRO A 319 -22.84 -11.81 -3.19
CA PRO A 319 -21.54 -12.30 -2.72
C PRO A 319 -21.45 -12.54 -1.22
N GLY A 320 -22.00 -11.63 -0.41
CA GLY A 320 -22.00 -11.77 1.04
C GLY A 320 -22.74 -13.02 1.52
N ARG A 321 -23.88 -13.36 0.90
CA ARG A 321 -24.67 -14.56 1.24
C ARG A 321 -23.91 -15.83 0.85
N THR A 322 -23.26 -15.84 -0.31
CA THR A 322 -22.44 -16.97 -0.75
C THR A 322 -21.26 -17.21 0.18
N ILE A 323 -20.51 -16.15 0.53
CA ILE A 323 -19.34 -16.26 1.41
C ILE A 323 -19.76 -16.77 2.80
N GLU A 324 -20.86 -16.24 3.33
CA GLU A 324 -21.39 -16.68 4.63
C GLU A 324 -21.74 -18.16 4.63
N PHE A 325 -22.45 -18.64 3.59
CA PHE A 325 -22.76 -20.06 3.45
C PHE A 325 -21.49 -20.93 3.38
N VAL A 326 -20.51 -20.52 2.58
CA VAL A 326 -19.26 -21.28 2.41
C VAL A 326 -18.51 -21.37 3.73
N ARG A 327 -18.44 -20.29 4.49
CA ARG A 327 -17.82 -20.27 5.82
C ARG A 327 -18.57 -21.15 6.82
N ALA A 328 -19.89 -21.09 6.84
CA ALA A 328 -20.71 -21.96 7.69
C ALA A 328 -20.40 -23.44 7.45
N LYS A 329 -20.20 -23.86 6.19
CA LYS A 329 -19.81 -25.25 5.88
C LYS A 329 -18.46 -25.67 6.47
N GLY A 330 -17.49 -24.77 6.55
CA GLY A 330 -16.23 -25.06 7.23
C GLY A 330 -16.38 -25.13 8.75
N LEU A 331 -17.21 -24.27 9.34
CA LEU A 331 -17.55 -24.30 10.77
C LEU A 331 -18.28 -25.60 11.15
N ASP A 332 -19.24 -26.05 10.33
CA ASP A 332 -19.98 -27.32 10.51
C ASP A 332 -19.04 -28.55 10.58
N LYS A 333 -17.82 -28.41 10.05
CA LYS A 333 -16.79 -29.46 10.02
C LYS A 333 -15.67 -29.24 11.05
N GLY A 334 -15.86 -28.31 11.99
CA GLY A 334 -14.93 -28.07 13.10
C GLY A 334 -13.78 -27.12 12.78
N GLY A 335 -13.81 -26.43 11.64
CA GLY A 335 -12.88 -25.33 11.37
C GLY A 335 -13.18 -24.12 12.26
N MET A 336 -12.18 -23.24 12.45
CA MET A 336 -12.31 -22.00 13.23
C MET A 336 -12.15 -20.76 12.35
N ILE A 337 -12.89 -19.70 12.66
CA ILE A 337 -12.76 -18.39 12.00
C ILE A 337 -12.48 -17.30 13.04
N MET A 338 -11.53 -16.44 12.76
CA MET A 338 -11.28 -15.20 13.50
C MET A 338 -11.48 -14.00 12.58
N GLU A 339 -12.64 -13.34 12.72
CA GLU A 339 -12.91 -12.04 12.11
C GLU A 339 -12.27 -10.89 12.90
N ASP A 340 -12.05 -9.77 12.22
CA ASP A 340 -11.25 -8.64 12.69
C ASP A 340 -9.89 -9.07 13.29
N CYS A 341 -9.26 -10.06 12.65
CA CYS A 341 -7.97 -10.62 13.03
C CYS A 341 -6.92 -10.31 11.94
N GLN A 342 -6.01 -9.40 12.26
CA GLN A 342 -5.00 -8.91 11.34
C GLN A 342 -3.77 -9.82 11.34
N LEU A 343 -3.39 -10.33 10.17
CA LEU A 343 -2.06 -10.91 9.98
C LEU A 343 -1.00 -9.81 10.05
N LEU A 344 0.00 -10.00 10.90
CA LEU A 344 1.09 -9.04 11.09
C LEU A 344 2.40 -9.56 10.51
N ASN A 345 2.72 -10.84 10.73
CA ASN A 345 3.96 -11.43 10.27
C ASN A 345 3.79 -12.92 9.96
N VAL A 346 4.58 -13.40 9.00
CA VAL A 346 4.72 -14.84 8.72
C VAL A 346 6.18 -15.15 8.44
N LYS A 347 6.68 -16.24 9.03
CA LYS A 347 8.02 -16.79 8.76
C LYS A 347 7.94 -18.31 8.65
N LYS A 348 8.82 -18.89 7.84
CA LYS A 348 9.03 -20.34 7.75
C LYS A 348 10.32 -20.71 8.48
N GLN A 349 10.28 -21.70 9.36
CA GLN A 349 11.47 -22.26 10.03
C GLN A 349 11.39 -23.78 9.96
N GLY A 350 12.33 -24.40 9.23
CA GLY A 350 12.22 -25.82 8.86
C GLY A 350 10.94 -26.06 8.05
N ASP A 351 10.17 -27.07 8.48
CA ASP A 351 8.93 -27.47 7.82
C ASP A 351 7.68 -26.77 8.35
N LYS A 352 7.83 -25.89 9.35
CA LYS A 352 6.71 -25.18 9.98
C LYS A 352 6.67 -23.69 9.66
N TYR A 353 5.45 -23.17 9.63
CA TYR A 353 5.17 -21.75 9.55
C TYR A 353 4.85 -21.21 10.94
N TYR A 354 5.28 -19.97 11.19
CA TYR A 354 4.99 -19.21 12.40
C TYR A 354 4.32 -17.91 11.98
N VAL A 355 3.10 -17.70 12.46
CA VAL A 355 2.17 -16.70 11.99
C VAL A 355 1.75 -15.84 13.17
N LEU A 356 2.14 -14.56 13.15
CA LEU A 356 1.75 -13.60 14.16
C LEU A 356 0.51 -12.85 13.71
N VAL A 357 -0.53 -12.87 14.54
CA VAL A 357 -1.77 -12.14 14.32
C VAL A 357 -2.12 -11.23 15.49
N GLN A 358 -2.88 -10.18 15.21
CA GLN A 358 -3.55 -9.36 16.21
C GLN A 358 -5.06 -9.58 16.12
N THR A 359 -5.69 -9.87 17.24
CA THR A 359 -7.14 -10.14 17.34
C THR A 359 -7.96 -8.86 17.42
N HIS A 360 -9.29 -8.99 17.33
CA HIS A 360 -10.25 -7.89 17.53
C HIS A 360 -10.00 -7.14 18.85
N THR A 361 -9.64 -7.88 19.91
CA THR A 361 -9.34 -7.34 21.26
C THR A 361 -7.92 -6.81 21.41
N LYS A 362 -7.17 -6.66 20.31
CA LYS A 362 -5.78 -6.20 20.26
C LYS A 362 -4.77 -7.12 20.96
N GLN A 363 -5.15 -8.37 21.21
CA GLN A 363 -4.22 -9.38 21.70
C GLN A 363 -3.37 -9.94 20.56
N TYR A 364 -2.13 -10.31 20.89
CA TYR A 364 -1.20 -10.93 19.94
C TYR A 364 -1.14 -12.44 20.15
N ILE A 365 -1.28 -13.19 19.07
CA ILE A 365 -1.17 -14.65 19.06
C ILE A 365 -0.17 -15.07 17.97
N GLU A 366 0.81 -15.90 18.33
CA GLU A 366 1.69 -16.59 17.38
C GLU A 366 1.20 -18.03 17.20
N TYR A 367 0.70 -18.33 16.01
CA TYR A 367 0.34 -19.70 15.62
C TYR A 367 1.55 -20.38 14.98
N ASN A 368 1.79 -21.64 15.32
CA ASN A 368 2.60 -22.53 14.49
C ASN A 368 1.69 -23.46 13.68
N CYS A 369 1.99 -23.65 12.40
CA CYS A 369 1.23 -24.55 11.52
C CYS A 369 2.09 -25.30 10.52
N ASN A 370 1.57 -26.42 10.03
CA ASN A 370 2.23 -27.24 9.00
C ASN A 370 2.04 -26.61 7.62
N HIS A 371 0.88 -25.98 7.39
CA HIS A 371 0.59 -25.30 6.14
C HIS A 371 0.04 -23.89 6.37
N PHE A 372 0.62 -22.90 5.70
CA PHE A 372 0.11 -21.53 5.68
C PHE A 372 -0.39 -21.21 4.27
N VAL A 373 -1.63 -20.70 4.19
CA VAL A 373 -2.25 -20.30 2.93
C VAL A 373 -2.48 -18.80 2.90
N ASN A 374 -1.81 -18.12 1.99
CA ASN A 374 -1.96 -16.72 1.69
C ASN A 374 -3.06 -16.53 0.62
N ALA A 375 -4.23 -16.07 1.06
CA ALA A 375 -5.40 -15.74 0.24
C ALA A 375 -5.83 -14.27 0.43
N LEU A 376 -4.87 -13.38 0.73
CA LEU A 376 -5.11 -11.99 1.14
C LEU A 376 -5.40 -11.00 -0.02
N GLY A 377 -5.65 -11.51 -1.23
CA GLY A 377 -5.92 -10.67 -2.40
C GLY A 377 -4.82 -9.64 -2.64
N TYR A 378 -5.17 -8.35 -2.67
CA TYR A 378 -4.22 -7.25 -2.89
C TYR A 378 -3.11 -7.13 -1.84
N ASN A 379 -3.32 -7.66 -0.64
CA ASN A 379 -2.33 -7.63 0.44
C ASN A 379 -1.39 -8.86 0.43
N ALA A 380 -1.62 -9.84 -0.44
CA ALA A 380 -0.88 -11.09 -0.42
C ALA A 380 0.63 -10.90 -0.66
N GLU A 381 1.01 -9.99 -1.56
CA GLU A 381 2.41 -9.75 -1.92
C GLU A 381 3.26 -9.36 -0.69
N LYS A 382 2.70 -8.57 0.24
CA LYS A 382 3.39 -8.19 1.49
C LYS A 382 3.88 -9.42 2.26
N PHE A 383 3.01 -10.42 2.42
CA PHE A 383 3.30 -11.60 3.23
C PHE A 383 4.03 -12.69 2.43
N ALA A 384 3.87 -12.74 1.11
CA ALA A 384 4.70 -13.57 0.24
C ALA A 384 6.17 -13.13 0.30
N LYS A 385 6.46 -11.82 0.28
CA LYS A 385 7.82 -11.27 0.44
C LYS A 385 8.47 -11.64 1.77
N MET A 386 7.70 -11.70 2.86
CA MET A 386 8.20 -12.17 4.17
C MET A 386 8.67 -13.64 4.14
N LEU A 387 8.12 -14.44 3.22
CA LEU A 387 8.53 -15.83 2.95
C LEU A 387 9.61 -15.94 1.86
N GLY A 388 10.11 -14.82 1.33
CA GLY A 388 11.08 -14.80 0.23
C GLY A 388 10.47 -15.14 -1.13
N ILE A 389 9.15 -14.98 -1.29
CA ILE A 389 8.41 -15.33 -2.50
C ILE A 389 8.02 -14.04 -3.25
N GLU A 390 8.54 -13.89 -4.46
CA GLU A 390 8.19 -12.79 -5.37
C GLU A 390 7.04 -13.22 -6.29
N THR A 391 5.85 -12.67 -6.08
CA THR A 391 4.65 -13.06 -6.84
C THR A 391 4.46 -12.24 -8.12
N GLY A 392 5.09 -11.05 -8.20
CA GLY A 392 4.86 -10.07 -9.26
C GLY A 392 3.43 -9.51 -9.28
N SER A 393 2.64 -9.73 -8.22
CA SER A 393 1.24 -9.34 -8.18
C SER A 393 1.08 -7.88 -7.76
N TYR A 394 0.15 -7.16 -8.37
CA TYR A 394 -0.13 -5.77 -8.02
C TYR A 394 -1.63 -5.47 -8.05
N PRO A 395 -2.11 -4.57 -7.17
CA PRO A 395 -3.52 -4.22 -7.14
C PRO A 395 -3.85 -3.05 -8.06
N VAL A 396 -4.85 -3.24 -8.91
CA VAL A 396 -5.38 -2.24 -9.85
C VAL A 396 -6.76 -1.80 -9.38
N LYS A 397 -6.93 -0.50 -9.16
CA LYS A 397 -8.20 0.07 -8.73
C LYS A 397 -9.25 -0.06 -9.83
N HIS A 398 -10.39 -0.61 -9.46
CA HIS A 398 -11.59 -0.69 -10.26
C HIS A 398 -12.74 0.00 -9.53
N GLN A 399 -13.59 0.67 -10.27
CA GLN A 399 -14.62 1.54 -9.74
C GLN A 399 -16.00 1.02 -10.15
N ALA A 400 -16.92 1.03 -9.20
CA ALA A 400 -18.26 0.50 -9.41
C ALA A 400 -19.31 1.46 -8.86
N PHE A 401 -20.52 1.35 -9.39
CA PHE A 401 -21.66 2.15 -8.98
C PHE A 401 -22.89 1.27 -8.81
N ILE A 402 -23.85 1.78 -8.04
CA ILE A 402 -25.21 1.23 -7.98
C ILE A 402 -26.22 2.37 -8.00
N THR A 403 -27.29 2.23 -8.76
CA THR A 403 -28.35 3.24 -8.89
C THR A 403 -29.40 3.13 -7.79
N ARG A 404 -30.31 4.11 -7.68
CA ARG A 404 -31.55 3.94 -6.90
C ARG A 404 -32.43 2.84 -7.50
N ARG A 405 -33.33 2.27 -6.69
CA ARG A 405 -34.26 1.22 -7.14
C ARG A 405 -35.13 1.73 -8.29
N MET A 406 -35.41 0.86 -9.27
CA MET A 406 -36.20 1.16 -10.45
C MET A 406 -36.91 -0.11 -10.96
N PRO A 407 -37.93 0.01 -11.81
CA PRO A 407 -38.53 -1.12 -12.51
C PRO A 407 -37.52 -1.90 -13.35
N PHE A 408 -37.84 -3.14 -13.65
CA PHE A 408 -37.00 -3.97 -14.52
C PHE A 408 -36.98 -3.45 -15.95
N LEU A 409 -35.79 -3.45 -16.55
CA LEU A 409 -35.54 -2.84 -17.85
C LEU A 409 -35.22 -3.86 -18.94
N GLY A 410 -35.09 -5.14 -18.60
CA GLY A 410 -34.74 -6.19 -19.54
C GLY A 410 -35.92 -6.67 -20.39
N LYS A 411 -35.60 -7.59 -21.29
CA LYS A 411 -36.56 -8.30 -22.15
C LYS A 411 -37.72 -8.88 -21.35
N ASN A 412 -38.94 -8.79 -21.89
CA ASN A 412 -40.17 -9.36 -21.31
C ASN A 412 -40.46 -8.91 -19.86
N GLY A 413 -39.97 -7.73 -19.45
CA GLY A 413 -40.17 -7.22 -18.10
C GLY A 413 -39.27 -7.88 -17.04
N ASP A 414 -38.24 -8.63 -17.44
CA ASP A 414 -37.23 -9.17 -16.53
C ASP A 414 -36.11 -8.15 -16.27
N ALA A 415 -35.28 -8.37 -15.25
CA ALA A 415 -34.12 -7.52 -14.95
C ALA A 415 -33.16 -7.45 -16.15
N LEU A 416 -32.60 -6.27 -16.41
CA LEU A 416 -31.58 -6.08 -17.44
C LEU A 416 -30.41 -7.05 -17.24
N ASP A 417 -30.09 -7.78 -18.30
CA ASP A 417 -28.96 -8.69 -18.38
C ASP A 417 -27.62 -8.01 -18.11
N MET A 418 -26.55 -8.80 -17.95
CA MET A 418 -25.21 -8.24 -17.93
C MET A 418 -24.86 -7.76 -19.34
N VAL A 419 -24.76 -6.45 -19.53
CA VAL A 419 -24.38 -5.81 -20.79
C VAL A 419 -22.95 -5.28 -20.67
N ILE A 420 -22.14 -5.49 -21.71
CA ILE A 420 -20.76 -4.99 -21.78
C ILE A 420 -20.48 -4.29 -23.11
N ASP A 421 -19.88 -3.10 -22.99
CA ASP A 421 -19.17 -2.40 -24.04
C ASP A 421 -17.65 -2.57 -23.80
N ARG A 422 -16.92 -2.98 -24.84
CA ARG A 422 -15.46 -3.23 -24.82
C ARG A 422 -14.67 -2.19 -25.64
N ARG A 423 -15.29 -1.08 -26.00
CA ARG A 423 -14.57 0.02 -26.68
C ARG A 423 -13.46 0.54 -25.78
N HIS A 424 -12.30 0.75 -26.38
CA HIS A 424 -11.26 1.59 -25.79
C HIS A 424 -11.69 3.05 -25.94
N TYR A 425 -12.32 3.59 -24.90
CA TYR A 425 -12.98 4.88 -24.97
C TYR A 425 -12.78 5.69 -23.69
N LYS A 426 -12.38 6.96 -23.84
CA LYS A 426 -12.14 7.91 -22.74
C LYS A 426 -11.30 7.36 -21.57
N GLY A 427 -10.28 6.57 -21.87
CA GLY A 427 -9.38 6.00 -20.86
C GLY A 427 -9.87 4.71 -20.19
N PHE A 428 -10.95 4.10 -20.69
CA PHE A 428 -11.49 2.82 -20.24
C PHE A 428 -11.41 1.76 -21.34
N SER A 429 -11.21 0.50 -20.95
CA SER A 429 -11.19 -0.67 -21.85
C SER A 429 -12.52 -1.41 -21.89
N ALA A 430 -13.38 -1.20 -20.88
CA ALA A 430 -14.73 -1.74 -20.87
C ALA A 430 -15.63 -0.97 -19.91
N VAL A 431 -16.93 -0.93 -20.22
CA VAL A 431 -18.00 -0.47 -19.34
C VAL A 431 -19.09 -1.54 -19.33
N TYR A 432 -19.49 -1.98 -18.14
CA TYR A 432 -20.42 -3.09 -18.02
C TYR A 432 -21.27 -3.00 -16.76
N GLY A 433 -22.43 -3.64 -16.81
CA GLY A 433 -23.29 -3.77 -15.64
C GLY A 433 -24.53 -4.58 -15.92
N GLN A 434 -25.29 -4.80 -14.86
CA GLN A 434 -26.50 -5.62 -14.84
C GLN A 434 -27.52 -5.00 -13.89
N GLN A 435 -28.77 -5.46 -13.97
CA GLN A 435 -29.78 -5.11 -12.99
C GLN A 435 -29.97 -6.26 -11.98
N PHE A 436 -29.97 -5.92 -10.70
CA PHE A 436 -30.25 -6.89 -9.65
C PHE A 436 -31.73 -7.24 -9.61
N LEU A 437 -32.04 -8.54 -9.67
CA LEU A 437 -33.41 -9.03 -9.64
C LEU A 437 -34.15 -8.60 -8.38
N LYS A 438 -33.49 -8.65 -7.22
CA LYS A 438 -34.14 -8.44 -5.93
C LYS A 438 -34.50 -6.98 -5.65
N THR A 439 -33.72 -6.04 -6.18
CA THR A 439 -33.85 -4.62 -5.83
C THR A 439 -34.19 -3.74 -7.02
N GLY A 440 -34.08 -4.26 -8.24
CA GLY A 440 -34.24 -3.50 -9.48
C GLY A 440 -33.13 -2.48 -9.73
N GLN A 441 -32.09 -2.43 -8.90
CA GLN A 441 -30.99 -1.47 -9.08
C GLN A 441 -30.05 -1.94 -10.19
N ILE A 442 -29.53 -0.98 -10.97
CA ILE A 442 -28.42 -1.24 -11.87
C ILE A 442 -27.13 -1.16 -11.06
N ILE A 443 -26.28 -2.16 -11.22
CA ILE A 443 -24.93 -2.21 -10.68
C ILE A 443 -23.96 -2.38 -11.84
N GLY A 444 -22.88 -1.59 -11.86
CA GLY A 444 -21.93 -1.60 -12.96
C GLY A 444 -20.53 -1.18 -12.55
N CYS A 445 -19.58 -1.38 -13.46
CA CYS A 445 -18.17 -1.10 -13.30
C CYS A 445 -17.59 -0.66 -14.65
N ALA A 446 -16.45 0.03 -14.60
CA ALA A 446 -15.64 0.28 -15.78
C ALA A 446 -14.20 -0.21 -15.53
N SER A 447 -13.64 -0.87 -16.53
CA SER A 447 -12.25 -1.33 -16.50
C SER A 447 -11.34 -0.23 -17.04
N PRO A 448 -10.25 0.12 -16.35
CA PRO A 448 -9.33 1.14 -16.84
C PRO A 448 -8.67 0.69 -18.14
N GLY A 449 -8.32 1.64 -18.99
CA GLY A 449 -7.56 1.40 -20.21
C GLY A 449 -6.07 1.19 -19.96
N CYS A 450 -5.57 1.56 -18.76
CA CYS A 450 -4.16 1.45 -18.39
C CYS A 450 -4.02 1.06 -16.91
N ASP A 451 -3.80 -0.23 -16.64
CA ASP A 451 -3.63 -0.79 -15.29
C ASP A 451 -2.53 -0.09 -14.46
N PRO A 452 -1.34 0.26 -15.02
CA PRO A 452 -0.32 1.00 -14.26
C PRO A 452 -0.82 2.31 -13.64
N ASN A 453 -1.66 3.06 -14.34
CA ASN A 453 -2.18 4.34 -13.83
C ASN A 453 -3.09 4.14 -12.60
N GLU A 454 -3.80 3.01 -12.55
CA GLU A 454 -4.71 2.64 -11.47
C GLU A 454 -4.06 1.77 -10.38
N THR A 455 -2.76 1.50 -10.48
CA THR A 455 -2.06 0.64 -9.53
C THR A 455 -1.93 1.32 -8.16
N ARG A 456 -2.40 0.63 -7.11
CA ARG A 456 -2.38 1.10 -5.70
C ARG A 456 -3.04 2.46 -5.45
N GLN A 457 -3.91 2.91 -6.36
CA GLN A 457 -4.65 4.16 -6.19
C GLN A 457 -5.63 4.09 -5.02
N ASN A 458 -5.75 5.20 -4.27
CA ASN A 458 -6.57 5.26 -3.07
C ASN A 458 -8.06 4.92 -3.37
N LEU A 459 -8.61 3.98 -2.61
CA LEU A 459 -9.99 3.51 -2.78
C LEU A 459 -11.07 4.47 -2.23
N LYS A 460 -10.69 5.48 -1.44
CA LYS A 460 -11.65 6.39 -0.78
C LYS A 460 -12.38 7.32 -1.73
N TYR A 461 -11.80 7.61 -2.89
CA TYR A 461 -12.35 8.56 -3.85
C TYR A 461 -12.58 7.86 -5.18
N ASN A 462 -13.61 8.28 -5.90
CA ASN A 462 -13.84 7.87 -7.27
C ASN A 462 -13.47 9.00 -8.24
N SER A 463 -13.01 8.66 -9.45
CA SER A 463 -12.64 9.67 -10.45
C SER A 463 -13.87 10.27 -11.12
N LYS A 464 -13.75 11.55 -11.51
CA LYS A 464 -14.75 12.25 -12.34
C LYS A 464 -14.98 11.51 -13.65
N ASP A 465 -13.89 11.13 -14.32
CA ASP A 465 -13.91 10.41 -15.60
C ASP A 465 -14.71 9.10 -15.51
N PHE A 466 -14.63 8.39 -14.38
CA PHE A 466 -15.43 7.19 -14.15
C PHE A 466 -16.93 7.50 -14.05
N LEU A 467 -17.30 8.54 -13.32
CA LEU A 467 -18.71 8.94 -13.22
C LEU A 467 -19.25 9.41 -14.58
N GLU A 468 -18.46 10.14 -15.34
CA GLU A 468 -18.84 10.62 -16.67
C GLU A 468 -19.03 9.45 -17.64
N ILE A 469 -18.08 8.51 -17.71
CA ILE A 469 -18.20 7.40 -18.66
C ILE A 469 -19.37 6.47 -18.36
N VAL A 470 -19.63 6.12 -17.08
CA VAL A 470 -20.75 5.24 -16.75
C VAL A 470 -22.09 5.95 -16.93
N SER A 471 -22.16 7.26 -16.64
CA SER A 471 -23.38 8.04 -16.88
C SER A 471 -23.69 8.14 -18.37
N GLU A 472 -22.67 8.40 -19.19
CA GLU A 472 -22.77 8.50 -20.65
C GLU A 472 -23.22 7.17 -21.26
N VAL A 473 -22.45 6.10 -21.05
CA VAL A 473 -22.71 4.80 -21.71
C VAL A 473 -24.06 4.22 -21.32
N PHE A 474 -24.43 4.23 -20.03
CA PHE A 474 -25.72 3.69 -19.61
C PHE A 474 -26.90 4.55 -20.10
N SER A 475 -26.74 5.88 -20.15
CA SER A 475 -27.79 6.77 -20.69
C SER A 475 -27.91 6.67 -22.20
N GLU A 476 -26.82 6.39 -22.92
CA GLU A 476 -26.85 6.12 -24.35
C GLU A 476 -27.59 4.82 -24.67
N TRP A 477 -27.32 3.75 -23.89
CA TRP A 477 -28.02 2.47 -24.02
C TRP A 477 -29.51 2.61 -23.76
N ILE A 478 -29.89 3.24 -22.64
CA ILE A 478 -31.27 3.43 -22.20
C ILE A 478 -31.46 4.88 -21.74
N PRO A 479 -32.02 5.78 -22.59
CA PRO A 479 -32.13 7.21 -22.31
C PRO A 479 -32.90 7.55 -21.02
N ASN A 480 -33.83 6.69 -20.62
CA ASN A 480 -34.58 6.81 -19.36
C ASN A 480 -33.66 6.83 -18.12
N LEU A 481 -32.46 6.24 -18.21
CA LEU A 481 -31.48 6.23 -17.11
C LEU A 481 -30.87 7.61 -16.83
N SER A 482 -30.95 8.56 -17.74
CA SER A 482 -30.47 9.94 -17.51
C SER A 482 -31.13 10.64 -16.31
N SER A 483 -32.29 10.13 -15.87
CA SER A 483 -33.05 10.68 -14.73
C SER A 483 -32.79 9.96 -13.40
N ILE A 484 -32.02 8.86 -13.37
CA ILE A 484 -31.78 8.11 -12.14
C ILE A 484 -30.55 8.63 -11.39
N GLY A 485 -30.69 8.78 -10.08
CA GLY A 485 -29.55 9.05 -9.20
C GLY A 485 -28.72 7.79 -8.90
N PHE A 486 -27.41 7.99 -8.75
CA PHE A 486 -26.55 7.04 -8.05
C PHE A 486 -27.04 6.87 -6.60
N HIS A 487 -27.12 5.63 -6.13
CA HIS A 487 -27.32 5.34 -4.72
C HIS A 487 -25.98 5.26 -3.99
N ALA A 488 -24.98 4.61 -4.60
CA ALA A 488 -23.62 4.57 -4.10
C ALA A 488 -22.61 4.40 -5.23
N VAL A 489 -21.40 4.88 -4.99
CA VAL A 489 -20.23 4.68 -5.83
C VAL A 489 -19.08 4.27 -4.92
N TRP A 490 -18.30 3.28 -5.34
CA TRP A 490 -17.17 2.77 -4.57
C TRP A 490 -16.06 2.29 -5.47
N SER A 491 -14.96 1.86 -4.88
CA SER A 491 -13.88 1.21 -5.59
C SER A 491 -13.28 0.05 -4.80
N GLY A 492 -12.66 -0.87 -5.51
CA GLY A 492 -11.93 -2.02 -4.98
C GLY A 492 -10.70 -2.32 -5.82
N TYR A 493 -9.89 -3.27 -5.37
CA TYR A 493 -8.72 -3.72 -6.11
C TYR A 493 -8.97 -5.07 -6.79
N TYR A 494 -8.63 -5.16 -8.07
CA TYR A 494 -8.35 -6.43 -8.73
C TYR A 494 -6.86 -6.69 -8.65
N THR A 495 -6.47 -7.95 -8.44
CA THR A 495 -5.05 -8.32 -8.33
C THR A 495 -4.59 -8.94 -9.64
N GLU A 496 -3.71 -8.21 -10.32
CA GLU A 496 -3.10 -8.53 -11.61
C GLU A 496 -1.68 -9.13 -11.40
N PRO A 497 -1.04 -9.73 -12.43
CA PRO A 497 -1.51 -9.90 -13.81
C PRO A 497 -2.21 -11.24 -14.10
N ARG A 498 -2.17 -12.19 -13.17
CA ARG A 498 -2.62 -13.57 -13.42
C ARG A 498 -3.07 -14.28 -12.14
N TYR A 499 -3.86 -15.33 -12.34
CA TYR A 499 -4.22 -16.29 -11.30
C TYR A 499 -2.97 -17.06 -10.83
N ILE A 500 -2.80 -17.21 -9.53
CA ILE A 500 -1.77 -18.07 -8.93
C ILE A 500 -2.47 -19.04 -7.96
N VAL A 501 -2.35 -20.33 -8.25
CA VAL A 501 -2.88 -21.45 -7.46
C VAL A 501 -1.74 -22.43 -7.22
N ASP A 502 -1.09 -22.29 -6.08
CA ASP A 502 0.15 -22.99 -5.75
C ASP A 502 0.13 -23.51 -4.31
N PRO A 503 -0.29 -24.78 -4.11
CA PRO A 503 -0.29 -25.40 -2.79
C PRO A 503 1.10 -25.53 -2.15
N GLU A 504 2.17 -25.68 -2.92
CA GLU A 504 3.52 -25.84 -2.36
C GLU A 504 4.01 -24.55 -1.71
N ASN A 505 3.72 -23.42 -2.35
CA ASN A 505 4.07 -22.09 -1.85
C ASN A 505 2.98 -21.45 -0.98
N GLY A 506 1.85 -22.13 -0.75
CA GLY A 506 0.79 -21.58 0.08
C GLY A 506 0.01 -20.45 -0.57
N LEU A 507 -0.17 -20.41 -1.91
CA LEU A 507 -0.74 -19.25 -2.61
C LEU A 507 -2.06 -19.58 -3.32
N LEU A 508 -3.12 -18.82 -3.01
CA LEU A 508 -4.33 -18.72 -3.84
C LEU A 508 -4.67 -17.24 -4.02
N ILE A 509 -4.06 -16.61 -5.02
CA ILE A 509 -4.03 -15.14 -5.19
C ILE A 509 -4.18 -14.75 -6.67
N GLY A 510 -4.22 -13.45 -6.94
CA GLY A 510 -4.22 -12.95 -8.33
C GLY A 510 -5.51 -13.26 -9.09
N LEU A 511 -6.64 -13.33 -8.40
CA LEU A 511 -7.91 -13.73 -9.02
C LEU A 511 -8.54 -12.68 -9.96
N ARG A 512 -7.84 -11.58 -10.24
CA ARG A 512 -8.26 -10.50 -11.15
C ARG A 512 -9.70 -10.03 -10.80
N GLY A 513 -10.50 -9.72 -11.82
CA GLY A 513 -11.94 -9.47 -11.69
C GLY A 513 -12.82 -10.73 -11.62
N HIS A 514 -12.23 -11.93 -11.53
CA HIS A 514 -12.96 -13.20 -11.69
C HIS A 514 -13.07 -14.03 -10.40
N GLY A 515 -12.61 -13.49 -9.26
CA GLY A 515 -12.60 -14.24 -7.99
C GLY A 515 -13.95 -14.84 -7.60
N PHE A 516 -15.06 -14.13 -7.82
CA PHE A 516 -16.40 -14.64 -7.48
C PHE A 516 -16.85 -15.82 -8.35
N MET A 517 -16.52 -15.78 -9.65
CA MET A 517 -16.93 -16.79 -10.62
C MET A 517 -15.94 -17.95 -10.80
N LEU A 518 -14.74 -17.88 -10.21
CA LEU A 518 -13.73 -18.95 -10.28
C LEU A 518 -13.27 -19.47 -8.91
N GLY A 519 -13.38 -18.65 -7.86
CA GLY A 519 -12.62 -18.83 -6.62
C GLY A 519 -12.96 -20.07 -5.82
N GLN A 520 -14.21 -20.56 -5.86
CA GLN A 520 -14.58 -21.75 -5.10
C GLN A 520 -13.99 -23.01 -5.74
N TYR A 521 -14.08 -23.16 -7.06
CA TYR A 521 -13.51 -24.32 -7.72
C TYR A 521 -11.98 -24.30 -7.71
N LEU A 522 -11.35 -23.13 -7.89
CA LEU A 522 -9.89 -23.01 -7.72
C LEU A 522 -9.42 -23.41 -6.31
N ALA A 523 -10.18 -23.05 -5.27
CA ALA A 523 -9.89 -23.51 -3.91
C ALA A 523 -10.07 -25.03 -3.76
N LYS A 524 -11.06 -25.62 -4.42
CA LYS A 524 -11.23 -27.08 -4.45
C LYS A 524 -10.00 -27.76 -5.07
N LEU A 525 -9.57 -27.31 -6.25
CA LEU A 525 -8.40 -27.84 -6.93
C LEU A 525 -7.11 -27.65 -6.12
N TYR A 526 -6.98 -26.53 -5.42
CA TYR A 526 -5.88 -26.29 -4.49
C TYR A 526 -5.82 -27.36 -3.40
N VAL A 527 -6.94 -27.61 -2.71
CA VAL A 527 -7.02 -28.60 -1.63
C VAL A 527 -6.84 -30.02 -2.15
N ASP A 528 -7.47 -30.35 -3.28
CA ASP A 528 -7.30 -31.66 -3.94
C ASP A 528 -5.83 -31.94 -4.23
N LYS A 529 -5.12 -30.98 -4.84
CA LYS A 529 -3.69 -31.12 -5.11
C LYS A 529 -2.86 -31.24 -3.84
N TYR A 530 -3.15 -30.44 -2.80
CA TYR A 530 -2.48 -30.54 -1.50
C TYR A 530 -2.62 -31.93 -0.87
N LEU A 531 -3.77 -32.57 -1.01
CA LEU A 531 -4.06 -33.91 -0.48
C LEU A 531 -3.53 -35.05 -1.38
N GLY A 532 -2.93 -34.73 -2.52
CA GLY A 532 -2.45 -35.73 -3.50
C GLY A 532 -3.56 -36.30 -4.40
N ASN A 533 -4.74 -35.69 -4.42
CA ASN A 533 -5.82 -36.07 -5.33
C ASN A 533 -5.50 -35.63 -6.77
N LYS A 534 -6.11 -36.32 -7.74
CA LYS A 534 -5.98 -35.98 -9.16
C LYS A 534 -6.61 -34.61 -9.44
N VAL A 535 -5.87 -33.76 -10.15
CA VAL A 535 -6.32 -32.45 -10.61
C VAL A 535 -6.11 -32.30 -12.13
N PRO A 536 -6.81 -31.37 -12.80
CA PRO A 536 -6.60 -31.10 -14.22
C PRO A 536 -5.16 -30.68 -14.54
N SER A 537 -4.68 -31.00 -15.74
CA SER A 537 -3.30 -30.73 -16.17
C SER A 537 -2.94 -29.24 -16.15
N TYR A 538 -3.91 -28.36 -16.42
CA TYR A 538 -3.72 -26.91 -16.40
C TYR A 538 -3.39 -26.34 -15.01
N MET A 539 -3.55 -27.13 -13.92
CA MET A 539 -3.12 -26.70 -12.58
C MET A 539 -1.62 -26.40 -12.51
N LYS A 540 -0.80 -27.05 -13.33
CA LYS A 540 0.63 -26.75 -13.44
C LYS A 540 0.87 -25.35 -13.99
N ASP A 541 0.02 -24.89 -14.90
CA ASP A 541 0.14 -23.57 -15.50
C ASP A 541 -0.26 -22.45 -14.53
N LEU A 542 -1.09 -22.76 -13.53
CA LEU A 542 -1.52 -21.83 -12.47
C LEU A 542 -0.51 -21.68 -11.32
N GLU A 543 0.52 -22.53 -11.23
CA GLU A 543 1.56 -22.42 -10.21
C GLU A 543 2.37 -21.13 -10.35
N LEU A 544 3.09 -20.72 -9.30
CA LEU A 544 3.93 -19.54 -9.34
C LEU A 544 4.98 -19.60 -10.46
N LYS A 545 5.50 -20.80 -10.76
CA LYS A 545 6.47 -21.02 -11.85
C LYS A 545 5.79 -21.38 -13.20
N GLY A 546 4.48 -21.57 -13.20
CA GLY A 546 3.70 -21.87 -14.41
C GLY A 546 3.63 -20.67 -15.35
N LYS A 547 3.14 -20.87 -16.58
CA LYS A 547 2.96 -19.78 -17.56
C LYS A 547 1.77 -18.86 -17.27
N GLY A 548 0.84 -19.28 -16.41
CA GLY A 548 -0.42 -18.60 -16.13
C GLY A 548 -1.49 -18.89 -17.20
N LEU A 549 -2.75 -18.65 -16.83
CA LEU A 549 -3.87 -18.64 -17.77
C LEU A 549 -4.29 -17.20 -18.07
N SER A 550 -4.48 -16.88 -19.35
CA SER A 550 -4.91 -15.55 -19.80
C SER A 550 -6.01 -15.65 -20.87
N GLU A 551 -6.86 -14.63 -20.94
CA GLU A 551 -7.73 -14.41 -22.08
C GLU A 551 -6.93 -13.78 -23.22
N THR A 552 -7.07 -14.31 -24.43
CA THR A 552 -6.32 -13.88 -25.62
C THR A 552 -7.16 -13.06 -26.58
N ALA A 553 -8.50 -13.17 -26.53
CA ALA A 553 -9.37 -12.65 -27.58
C ALA A 553 -9.75 -11.15 -27.48
N PHE A 554 -9.40 -10.46 -26.39
CA PHE A 554 -9.89 -9.10 -26.10
C PHE A 554 -8.88 -8.21 -25.36
N LYS A 555 -7.58 -8.43 -25.56
CA LYS A 555 -6.51 -7.58 -25.03
C LYS A 555 -6.04 -6.57 -26.06
#